data_AF-A0A0A3IWY7-F1
#
_entry.id   AF-A0A0A3IWY7-F1
#
_cell.length_a   1.000
_cell.length_b   1.000
_cell.length_c   1.000
_cell.angle_alpha   90.00
_cell.angle_beta   90.00
_cell.angle_gamma   90.00
#
_symmetry.space_group_name_H-M   'P 1'
#
loop_
_entity.id
_entity.type
_entity.pdbx_description
1 polymer ?
#
loop_
_entity_poly.entity_id
_entity_poly.type
_entity_poly.pdbx_seq_one_letter_code
_entity_poly.pdbx_strand_id
1 'polypeptide(L)'
;MESSNPYRITHLNGKEYIEFSTVGKYKLEVIVDKSSWENYLHKFRWTITFPSNRKYASVKTSVNKHSVRLHRMIIENEYSELDYWGNTVDHINNNPLDNRLENLRIYNSKLNSTNILSKNIEQDLHLIFPQKSIVNGVERIYGYKVHKNVFDLTIYKNFETLEAAKKYRNEVVIPLVNEKIEEMKKKTRDIEFERGLRDKLNNNELEEVLAILNKYNILYHS
;
A
#
# COMPACT_ATOMS: atom_id res chain seq x y z
N MET A 1 -4.79 21.42 -23.01
CA MET A 1 -3.54 21.14 -22.28
C MET A 1 -2.71 20.21 -23.14
N GLU A 2 -1.52 20.64 -23.57
CA GLU A 2 -0.62 19.79 -24.35
C GLU A 2 -0.10 18.65 -23.47
N SER A 3 -0.18 17.42 -23.97
CA SER A 3 0.24 16.21 -23.26
C SER A 3 1.00 15.30 -24.21
N SER A 4 2.09 14.71 -23.71
CA SER A 4 2.84 13.68 -24.45
C SER A 4 2.08 12.36 -24.60
N ASN A 5 1.08 12.14 -23.77
CA ASN A 5 0.25 10.94 -23.74
C ASN A 5 -1.18 11.29 -24.17
N PRO A 6 -1.79 10.52 -25.10
CA PRO A 6 -3.22 10.63 -25.38
C PRO A 6 -4.03 10.34 -24.11
N TYR A 7 -5.10 11.10 -23.89
CA TYR A 7 -5.94 10.94 -22.72
C TYR A 7 -7.40 11.29 -23.02
N ARG A 8 -8.30 10.80 -22.17
CA ARG A 8 -9.72 11.14 -22.14
C ARG A 8 -10.20 11.29 -20.71
N ILE A 9 -11.28 12.06 -20.54
CA ILE A 9 -12.01 12.12 -19.28
C ILE A 9 -12.88 10.87 -19.19
N THR A 10 -12.90 10.23 -18.02
CA THR A 10 -13.77 9.10 -17.71
C THR A 10 -14.50 9.34 -16.39
N HIS A 11 -15.65 8.70 -16.22
CA HIS A 11 -16.50 8.85 -15.05
C HIS A 11 -16.62 7.50 -14.34
N LEU A 12 -16.24 7.46 -13.06
CA LEU A 12 -16.40 6.28 -12.21
C LEU A 12 -17.07 6.70 -10.91
N ASN A 13 -18.18 6.02 -10.57
CA ASN A 13 -18.95 6.28 -9.35
C ASN A 13 -19.32 7.78 -9.16
N GLY A 14 -19.62 8.48 -10.26
CA GLY A 14 -19.99 9.90 -10.24
C GLY A 14 -18.82 10.88 -10.09
N LYS A 15 -17.56 10.42 -10.05
CA LYS A 15 -16.36 11.27 -10.02
C LYS A 15 -15.61 11.21 -11.36
N GLU A 16 -15.04 12.33 -11.76
CA GLU A 16 -14.24 12.45 -12.98
C GLU A 16 -12.79 12.04 -12.74
N TYR A 17 -12.24 11.31 -13.70
CA TYR A 17 -10.85 10.86 -13.73
C TYR A 17 -10.26 11.06 -15.12
N ILE A 18 -8.94 10.97 -15.21
CA ILE A 18 -8.23 10.91 -16.49
C ILE A 18 -7.79 9.48 -16.74
N GLU A 19 -8.17 8.96 -17.89
CA GLU A 19 -7.61 7.74 -18.45
C GLU A 19 -6.68 8.13 -19.60
N PHE A 20 -5.39 7.76 -19.48
CA PHE A 20 -4.38 8.05 -20.49
C PHE A 20 -3.72 6.77 -21.00
N SER A 21 -3.38 6.77 -22.28
CA SER A 21 -2.65 5.68 -22.91
C SER A 21 -1.14 5.88 -22.74
N THR A 22 -0.44 4.87 -22.23
CA THR A 22 1.03 4.89 -22.21
C THR A 22 1.60 4.91 -23.63
N VAL A 23 2.78 5.53 -23.79
CA VAL A 23 3.50 5.54 -25.07
C VAL A 23 4.72 4.61 -25.03
N GLY A 24 5.35 4.40 -26.19
CA GLY A 24 6.52 3.54 -26.33
C GLY A 24 6.17 2.13 -26.81
N LYS A 25 6.87 1.11 -26.30
CA LYS A 25 6.77 -0.28 -26.77
C LYS A 25 5.39 -0.90 -26.54
N TYR A 26 4.73 -0.55 -25.44
CA TYR A 26 3.43 -1.07 -25.08
C TYR A 26 2.50 0.11 -24.77
N LYS A 27 1.24 -0.02 -25.19
CA LYS A 27 0.18 0.96 -24.95
C LYS A 27 -0.85 0.31 -24.04
N LEU A 28 -1.02 0.85 -22.85
CA LEU A 28 -2.03 0.43 -21.88
C LEU A 28 -2.72 1.66 -21.31
N GLU A 29 -3.98 1.50 -20.96
CA GLU A 29 -4.77 2.53 -20.31
C GLU A 29 -4.45 2.57 -18.82
N VAL A 30 -4.23 3.79 -18.33
CA VAL A 30 -3.89 4.07 -16.94
C VAL A 30 -4.83 5.14 -16.44
N ILE A 31 -5.42 4.92 -15.27
CA ILE A 31 -6.35 5.87 -14.65
C ILE A 31 -5.68 6.60 -13.48
N VAL A 32 -5.92 7.90 -13.39
CA VAL A 32 -5.43 8.81 -12.34
C VAL A 32 -6.52 9.83 -11.98
N ASP A 33 -6.38 10.47 -10.82
CA ASP A 33 -7.20 11.63 -10.47
C ASP A 33 -6.97 12.77 -11.47
N LYS A 34 -8.06 13.43 -11.84
CA LYS A 34 -8.06 14.56 -12.78
C LYS A 34 -7.17 15.70 -12.30
N SER A 35 -7.22 16.01 -11.01
CA SER A 35 -6.37 17.05 -10.39
C SER A 35 -4.88 16.76 -10.55
N SER A 36 -4.44 15.54 -10.25
CA SER A 36 -3.04 15.13 -10.39
C SER A 36 -2.57 15.23 -11.85
N TRP A 37 -3.44 14.86 -12.80
CA TRP A 37 -3.16 15.01 -14.23
C TRP A 37 -2.97 16.46 -14.64
N GLU A 38 -3.95 17.30 -14.33
CA GLU A 38 -3.99 18.71 -14.72
C GLU A 38 -2.87 19.53 -14.06
N ASN A 39 -2.49 19.21 -12.82
CA ASN A 39 -1.49 19.97 -12.08
C ASN A 39 -0.05 19.64 -12.53
N TYR A 40 0.28 18.35 -12.72
CA TYR A 40 1.68 17.96 -12.96
C TYR A 40 1.89 16.76 -13.88
N LEU A 41 1.03 15.73 -13.92
CA LEU A 41 1.38 14.50 -14.66
C LEU A 41 1.41 14.68 -16.18
N HIS A 42 0.56 15.55 -16.75
CA HIS A 42 0.46 15.77 -18.21
C HIS A 42 1.77 16.27 -18.85
N LYS A 43 2.65 16.87 -18.05
CA LYS A 43 3.94 17.44 -18.47
C LYS A 43 4.97 16.37 -18.84
N PHE A 44 4.73 15.12 -18.42
CA PHE A 44 5.67 14.02 -18.57
C PHE A 44 5.21 13.03 -19.63
N ARG A 45 6.20 12.35 -20.22
CA ARG A 45 5.97 11.25 -21.14
C ARG A 45 5.98 9.93 -20.38
N TRP A 46 4.83 9.30 -20.22
CA TRP A 46 4.64 8.07 -19.47
C TRP A 46 4.74 6.83 -20.36
N THR A 47 5.59 5.90 -19.95
CA THR A 47 5.84 4.63 -20.62
C THR A 47 5.62 3.48 -19.65
N ILE A 48 5.31 2.30 -20.17
CA ILE A 48 5.14 1.10 -19.35
C ILE A 48 6.30 0.13 -19.57
N THR A 49 6.72 -0.51 -18.49
CA THR A 49 7.70 -1.58 -18.51
C THR A 49 7.21 -2.79 -17.74
N PHE A 50 7.60 -3.96 -18.24
CA PHE A 50 7.36 -5.24 -17.59
C PHE A 50 8.71 -5.79 -17.11
N PRO A 51 8.86 -6.20 -15.85
CA PRO A 51 9.99 -7.00 -15.42
C PRO A 51 10.03 -8.31 -16.24
N SER A 52 11.18 -8.98 -16.23
CA SER A 52 11.46 -10.19 -17.02
C SER A 52 10.41 -11.30 -16.84
N ASN A 53 9.73 -11.34 -15.70
CA ASN A 53 8.69 -12.32 -15.38
C ASN A 53 7.27 -11.91 -15.82
N ARG A 54 7.08 -10.73 -16.45
CA ARG A 54 5.82 -10.16 -16.97
C ARG A 54 4.62 -10.14 -16.02
N LYS A 55 4.82 -10.38 -14.72
CA LYS A 55 3.71 -10.47 -13.75
C LYS A 55 3.17 -9.12 -13.30
N TYR A 56 3.97 -8.05 -13.40
CA TYR A 56 3.60 -6.72 -12.91
C TYR A 56 3.96 -5.65 -13.92
N ALA A 57 3.01 -4.80 -14.29
CA ALA A 57 3.26 -3.60 -15.06
C ALA A 57 3.82 -2.48 -14.17
N SER A 58 4.77 -1.70 -14.67
CA SER A 58 5.23 -0.48 -14.00
C SER A 58 5.18 0.69 -14.98
N VAL A 59 4.34 1.68 -14.67
CA VAL A 59 4.24 2.95 -15.41
C VAL A 59 5.29 3.92 -14.87
N LYS A 60 6.12 4.47 -15.76
CA LYS A 60 7.24 5.31 -15.39
C LYS A 60 7.55 6.38 -16.44
N THR A 61 8.22 7.43 -15.98
CA THR A 61 8.79 8.48 -16.82
C THR A 61 10.28 8.66 -16.49
N SER A 62 10.96 9.54 -17.24
CA SER A 62 12.35 9.92 -16.99
C SER A 62 12.37 11.40 -16.59
N VAL A 63 12.85 11.68 -15.39
CA VAL A 63 13.05 13.04 -14.87
C VAL A 63 14.54 13.18 -14.56
N ASN A 64 15.23 14.14 -15.19
CA ASN A 64 16.67 14.36 -14.99
C ASN A 64 17.53 13.09 -15.16
N LYS A 65 17.20 12.24 -16.15
CA LYS A 65 17.84 10.93 -16.41
C LYS A 65 17.58 9.85 -15.34
N HIS A 66 16.74 10.13 -14.35
CA HIS A 66 16.30 9.15 -13.36
C HIS A 66 14.90 8.63 -13.71
N SER A 67 14.69 7.33 -13.52
CA SER A 67 13.39 6.73 -13.76
C SER A 67 12.48 6.93 -12.55
N VAL A 68 11.35 7.60 -12.76
CA VAL A 68 10.35 7.87 -11.71
C VAL A 68 9.08 7.08 -12.00
N ARG A 69 8.55 6.37 -11.01
CA ARG A 69 7.30 5.59 -11.11
C ARG A 69 6.10 6.50 -10.89
N LEU A 70 5.02 6.25 -11.63
CA LEU A 70 3.80 7.08 -11.59
C LEU A 70 3.21 7.23 -10.18
N HIS A 71 2.90 6.11 -9.52
CA HIS A 71 2.36 6.14 -8.16
C HIS A 71 3.25 6.89 -7.17
N ARG A 72 4.58 6.86 -7.38
CA ARG A 72 5.52 7.55 -6.49
C ARG A 72 5.47 9.06 -6.72
N MET A 73 5.47 9.49 -7.97
CA MET A 73 5.31 10.91 -8.31
C MET A 73 4.01 11.49 -7.77
N ILE A 74 2.91 10.72 -7.82
CA ILE A 74 1.62 11.15 -7.25
C ILE A 74 1.78 11.35 -5.73
N ILE A 75 2.25 10.34 -5.00
CA ILE A 75 2.40 10.45 -3.54
C ILE A 75 3.33 11.60 -3.14
N GLU A 76 4.45 11.80 -3.84
CA GLU A 76 5.41 12.86 -3.52
C GLU A 76 4.87 14.28 -3.80
N ASN A 77 3.84 14.43 -4.64
CA ASN A 77 3.20 15.73 -4.90
C ASN A 77 1.96 15.97 -4.02
N GLU A 78 1.35 14.91 -3.49
CA GLU A 78 0.05 14.98 -2.79
C GLU A 78 0.20 14.87 -1.27
N TYR A 79 1.35 14.37 -0.78
CA TYR A 79 1.65 14.19 0.64
C TYR A 79 2.96 14.87 1.04
N SER A 80 3.12 15.13 2.34
CA SER A 80 4.36 15.71 2.85
C SER A 80 5.49 14.69 2.81
N GLU A 81 6.74 15.16 2.71
CA GLU A 81 7.92 14.29 2.75
C GLU A 81 7.97 13.43 4.01
N LEU A 82 7.51 13.95 5.15
CA LEU A 82 7.43 13.19 6.40
C LEU A 82 6.52 11.96 6.28
N ASP A 83 5.51 12.00 5.40
CA ASP A 83 4.59 10.88 5.22
C ASP A 83 5.19 9.79 4.33
N TYR A 84 5.82 10.16 3.21
CA TYR A 84 6.28 9.19 2.21
C TYR A 84 7.76 8.78 2.33
N TRP A 85 8.58 9.55 3.06
CA TRP A 85 10.01 9.29 3.15
C TRP A 85 10.29 7.95 3.83
N GLY A 86 11.13 7.12 3.20
CA GLY A 86 11.43 5.76 3.67
C GLY A 86 10.29 4.75 3.58
N ASN A 87 9.06 5.18 3.23
CA ASN A 87 7.92 4.30 3.01
C ASN A 87 7.81 3.91 1.53
N THR A 88 7.14 2.79 1.29
CA THR A 88 6.81 2.32 -0.07
C THR A 88 5.36 2.69 -0.40
N VAL A 89 4.98 2.67 -1.67
CA VAL A 89 3.61 2.97 -2.13
C VAL A 89 3.03 1.73 -2.81
N ASP A 90 1.83 1.33 -2.41
CA ASP A 90 1.13 0.12 -2.88
C ASP A 90 -0.24 0.45 -3.45
N HIS A 91 -0.76 -0.45 -4.28
CA HIS A 91 -2.09 -0.39 -4.86
C HIS A 91 -3.05 -1.26 -4.05
N ILE A 92 -4.11 -0.67 -3.49
CA ILE A 92 -5.09 -1.38 -2.64
C ILE A 92 -5.76 -2.52 -3.40
N ASN A 93 -6.13 -2.29 -4.66
CA ASN A 93 -6.74 -3.30 -5.53
C ASN A 93 -5.74 -4.21 -6.27
N ASN A 94 -4.43 -4.10 -6.00
CA ASN A 94 -3.36 -4.84 -6.69
C ASN A 94 -3.35 -4.63 -8.23
N ASN A 95 -3.96 -3.55 -8.73
CA ASN A 95 -3.93 -3.16 -10.14
C ASN A 95 -2.95 -1.98 -10.33
N PRO A 96 -1.77 -2.20 -10.94
CA PRO A 96 -0.77 -1.15 -11.13
C PRO A 96 -1.15 -0.08 -12.16
N LEU A 97 -2.23 -0.29 -12.93
CA LEU A 97 -2.77 0.68 -13.89
C LEU A 97 -3.80 1.62 -13.26
N ASP A 98 -4.26 1.33 -12.04
CA ASP A 98 -5.18 2.18 -11.29
C ASP A 98 -4.41 3.03 -10.28
N ASN A 99 -4.05 4.25 -10.66
CA ASN A 99 -3.21 5.15 -9.86
C ASN A 99 -4.04 6.32 -9.30
N ARG A 100 -5.34 6.13 -9.11
CA ARG A 100 -6.16 7.05 -8.30
C ARG A 100 -5.64 7.08 -6.87
N LEU A 101 -5.63 8.26 -6.25
CA LEU A 101 -5.19 8.47 -4.86
C LEU A 101 -5.91 7.55 -3.88
N GLU A 102 -7.22 7.36 -4.06
CA GLU A 102 -8.03 6.45 -3.24
C GLU A 102 -7.61 4.98 -3.35
N ASN A 103 -6.89 4.61 -4.41
CA ASN A 103 -6.35 3.26 -4.62
C ASN A 103 -4.86 3.16 -4.24
N LEU A 104 -4.19 4.26 -3.90
CA LEU A 104 -2.81 4.27 -3.45
C LEU A 104 -2.73 4.33 -1.93
N ARG A 105 -1.76 3.63 -1.36
CA ARG A 105 -1.45 3.72 0.08
C ARG A 105 0.05 3.83 0.30
N ILE A 106 0.44 4.73 1.20
CA ILE A 106 1.77 4.75 1.78
C ILE A 106 1.86 3.59 2.78
N TYR A 107 2.88 2.74 2.64
CA TYR A 107 3.02 1.53 3.44
C TYR A 107 4.46 1.31 3.90
N ASN A 108 4.59 0.75 5.11
CA ASN A 108 5.85 0.25 5.62
C ASN A 108 5.98 -1.25 5.29
N SER A 109 7.05 -1.64 4.60
CA SER A 109 7.28 -3.02 4.13
C SER A 109 7.27 -4.06 5.26
N LYS A 110 7.67 -3.68 6.50
CA LYS A 110 7.63 -4.57 7.67
C LYS A 110 6.19 -4.95 8.05
N LEU A 111 5.25 -4.01 7.97
CA LEU A 111 3.83 -4.23 8.27
C LEU A 111 3.12 -5.06 7.18
N ASN A 112 3.64 -5.08 5.95
CA ASN A 112 3.02 -5.81 4.83
C ASN A 112 3.08 -7.34 5.00
N SER A 113 4.18 -7.89 5.54
CA SER A 113 4.28 -9.33 5.78
C SER A 113 3.15 -9.86 6.68
N THR A 114 2.70 -9.03 7.63
CA THR A 114 1.56 -9.28 8.51
C THR A 114 0.21 -9.08 7.79
N ASN A 115 0.14 -8.12 6.86
CA ASN A 115 -1.06 -7.73 6.12
C ASN A 115 -1.34 -8.53 4.83
N ILE A 116 -0.57 -9.59 4.51
CA ILE A 116 -0.89 -10.45 3.37
C ILE A 116 -2.24 -11.14 3.63
N LEU A 117 -3.28 -10.53 3.10
CA LEU A 117 -4.58 -11.15 2.82
C LEU A 117 -4.28 -12.34 1.90
N SER A 118 -4.78 -13.52 2.26
CA SER A 118 -4.38 -14.78 1.61
C SER A 118 -4.80 -14.82 0.13
N LYS A 119 -4.23 -15.76 -0.64
CA LYS A 119 -4.54 -15.99 -2.07
C LYS A 119 -6.03 -16.25 -2.40
N ASN A 120 -6.90 -16.34 -1.40
CA ASN A 120 -8.31 -16.72 -1.57
C ASN A 120 -9.28 -15.55 -1.27
N ILE A 121 -8.85 -14.30 -1.39
CA ILE A 121 -9.72 -13.12 -1.21
C ILE A 121 -10.92 -13.16 -2.16
N GLU A 122 -10.70 -13.51 -3.44
CA GLU A 122 -11.75 -13.60 -4.46
C GLU A 122 -12.87 -14.59 -4.11
N GLN A 123 -12.60 -15.53 -3.21
CA GLN A 123 -13.54 -16.56 -2.77
C GLN A 123 -14.10 -16.28 -1.35
N ASP A 124 -13.81 -15.11 -0.78
CA ASP A 124 -14.11 -14.77 0.63
C ASP A 124 -13.58 -15.84 1.63
N LEU A 125 -12.45 -16.47 1.29
CA LEU A 125 -11.76 -17.44 2.14
C LEU A 125 -10.44 -16.86 2.66
N HIS A 126 -10.34 -15.53 2.76
CA HIS A 126 -9.16 -14.91 3.32
C HIS A 126 -8.90 -15.45 4.73
N LEU A 127 -7.66 -15.86 5.04
CA LEU A 127 -7.24 -16.50 6.30
C LEU A 127 -7.92 -17.84 6.66
N ILE A 128 -8.83 -18.35 5.82
CA ILE A 128 -9.53 -19.62 5.99
C ILE A 128 -8.96 -20.63 4.99
N PHE A 129 -8.60 -21.80 5.50
CA PHE A 129 -8.02 -22.89 4.74
C PHE A 129 -8.95 -24.11 4.80
N PRO A 130 -9.67 -24.45 3.72
CA PRO A 130 -10.47 -25.67 3.66
C PRO A 130 -9.58 -26.89 3.87
N GLN A 131 -10.01 -27.79 4.75
CA GLN A 131 -9.35 -29.06 5.02
C GLN A 131 -10.01 -30.14 4.18
N LYS A 132 -9.21 -30.79 3.35
CA LYS A 132 -9.67 -31.69 2.29
C LYS A 132 -9.16 -33.10 2.57
N SER A 133 -10.00 -34.08 2.29
CA SER A 133 -9.67 -35.50 2.28
C SER A 133 -10.06 -36.09 0.92
N ILE A 134 -9.34 -37.11 0.46
CA ILE A 134 -9.68 -37.83 -0.76
C ILE A 134 -10.27 -39.18 -0.33
N VAL A 135 -11.51 -39.44 -0.74
CA VAL A 135 -12.20 -40.71 -0.50
C VAL A 135 -12.67 -41.25 -1.84
N ASN A 136 -12.17 -42.42 -2.24
CA ASN A 136 -12.48 -43.06 -3.54
C ASN A 136 -12.25 -42.14 -4.76
N GLY A 137 -11.17 -41.34 -4.74
CA GLY A 137 -10.84 -40.41 -5.81
C GLY A 137 -11.67 -39.12 -5.82
N VAL A 138 -12.62 -38.96 -4.89
CA VAL A 138 -13.43 -37.75 -4.75
C VAL A 138 -12.89 -36.90 -3.61
N GLU A 139 -12.64 -35.62 -3.89
CA GLU A 139 -12.25 -34.65 -2.88
C GLU A 139 -13.46 -34.26 -2.02
N ARG A 140 -13.33 -34.40 -0.70
CA ARG A 140 -14.33 -33.97 0.28
C ARG A 140 -13.71 -33.02 1.29
N ILE A 141 -14.35 -31.88 1.49
CA ILE A 141 -14.03 -30.95 2.57
C ILE A 141 -14.63 -31.50 3.86
N TYR A 142 -13.79 -31.69 4.89
CA TYR A 142 -14.23 -32.18 6.20
C TYR A 142 -14.14 -31.11 7.30
N GLY A 143 -13.58 -29.93 6.99
CA GLY A 143 -13.47 -28.84 7.94
C GLY A 143 -12.74 -27.64 7.36
N TYR A 144 -12.55 -26.64 8.21
CA TYR A 144 -11.95 -25.36 7.88
C TYR A 144 -10.98 -24.95 8.98
N LYS A 145 -9.80 -24.47 8.59
CA LYS A 145 -8.78 -23.99 9.51
C LYS A 145 -8.60 -22.48 9.35
N VAL A 146 -8.58 -21.75 10.45
CA VAL A 146 -8.09 -20.38 10.50
C VAL A 146 -6.68 -20.41 11.08
N HIS A 147 -5.69 -19.96 10.30
CA HIS A 147 -4.29 -19.94 10.73
C HIS A 147 -3.59 -18.66 10.27
N LYS A 148 -3.04 -17.89 11.21
CA LYS A 148 -2.29 -16.67 10.92
C LYS A 148 -1.22 -16.43 11.98
N ASN A 149 0.00 -16.18 11.52
CA ASN A 149 1.05 -15.61 12.36
C ASN A 149 0.95 -14.09 12.30
N VAL A 150 0.86 -13.48 13.47
CA VAL A 150 0.82 -12.04 13.70
C VAL A 150 1.96 -11.73 14.67
N PHE A 151 3.13 -11.45 14.11
CA PHE A 151 4.36 -11.20 14.88
C PHE A 151 4.72 -12.38 15.81
N ASP A 152 4.67 -12.16 17.11
CA ASP A 152 4.92 -13.11 18.20
C ASP A 152 3.71 -13.98 18.55
N LEU A 153 2.55 -13.74 17.92
CA LEU A 153 1.32 -14.49 18.15
C LEU A 153 0.98 -15.41 16.96
N THR A 154 0.75 -16.68 17.25
CA THR A 154 0.16 -17.64 16.29
C THR A 154 -1.31 -17.86 16.63
N ILE A 155 -2.19 -17.46 15.71
CA ILE A 155 -3.62 -17.71 15.78
C ILE A 155 -3.91 -18.99 15.00
N TYR A 156 -4.43 -20.01 15.67
CA TYR A 156 -4.78 -21.30 15.06
C TYR A 156 -6.09 -21.83 15.64
N LYS A 157 -7.07 -22.16 14.78
CA LYS A 157 -8.30 -22.84 15.18
C LYS A 157 -8.95 -23.60 14.03
N ASN A 158 -9.48 -24.79 14.30
CA ASN A 158 -10.23 -25.61 13.34
C ASN A 158 -11.74 -25.49 13.59
N PHE A 159 -12.52 -25.67 12.53
CA PHE A 159 -13.98 -25.54 12.50
C PHE A 159 -14.58 -26.61 11.59
N GLU A 160 -15.76 -27.10 11.93
CA GLU A 160 -16.50 -28.05 11.09
C GLU A 160 -17.17 -27.35 9.90
N THR A 161 -17.66 -26.12 10.10
CA THR A 161 -18.39 -25.36 9.09
C THR A 161 -17.65 -24.10 8.64
N LEU A 162 -17.93 -23.67 7.41
CA LEU A 162 -17.34 -22.45 6.85
C LEU A 162 -17.83 -21.21 7.60
N GLU A 163 -19.11 -21.19 7.97
CA GLU A 163 -19.78 -20.10 8.66
C GLU A 163 -19.14 -19.85 10.03
N ALA A 164 -18.84 -20.91 10.79
CA ALA A 164 -18.14 -20.78 12.07
C ALA A 164 -16.70 -20.25 11.89
N ALA A 165 -15.99 -20.71 10.85
CA ALA A 165 -14.66 -20.19 10.52
C ALA A 165 -14.70 -18.72 10.12
N LYS A 166 -15.68 -18.31 9.30
CA LYS A 166 -15.90 -16.92 8.89
C LYS A 166 -16.25 -16.03 10.07
N LYS A 167 -17.13 -16.49 10.97
CA LYS A 167 -17.49 -15.76 12.19
C LYS A 167 -16.26 -15.50 13.06
N TYR A 168 -15.49 -16.55 13.37
CA TYR A 168 -14.25 -16.40 14.14
C TYR A 168 -13.22 -15.50 13.46
N ARG A 169 -13.04 -15.63 12.14
CA ARG A 169 -12.17 -14.75 11.37
C ARG A 169 -12.58 -13.28 11.54
N ASN A 170 -13.85 -12.97 11.28
CA ASN A 170 -14.35 -11.59 11.25
C ASN A 170 -14.40 -10.95 12.65
N GLU A 171 -14.82 -11.70 13.66
CA GLU A 171 -15.06 -11.17 15.01
C GLU A 171 -13.83 -11.23 15.92
N VAL A 172 -12.87 -12.13 15.64
CA VAL A 172 -11.72 -12.35 16.53
C VAL A 172 -10.40 -12.07 15.81
N VAL A 173 -10.18 -12.69 14.66
CA VAL A 173 -8.86 -12.65 14.02
C VAL A 173 -8.57 -11.30 13.38
N ILE A 174 -9.49 -10.76 12.59
CA ILE A 174 -9.30 -9.46 11.92
C ILE A 174 -9.12 -8.33 12.94
N PRO A 175 -9.97 -8.17 13.98
CA PRO A 175 -9.79 -7.11 14.96
C PRO A 175 -8.44 -7.19 15.68
N LEU A 176 -8.02 -8.39 16.09
CA LEU A 176 -6.73 -8.60 16.76
C LEU A 176 -5.54 -8.27 15.85
N VAL A 177 -5.61 -8.65 14.57
CA VAL A 177 -4.58 -8.27 13.59
C VAL A 177 -4.49 -6.76 13.45
N ASN A 178 -5.64 -6.07 13.35
CA ASN A 178 -5.68 -4.61 13.21
C ASN A 178 -5.12 -3.91 14.45
N GLU A 179 -5.50 -4.36 15.65
CA GLU A 179 -4.97 -3.86 16.92
C GLU A 179 -3.44 -3.98 16.96
N LYS A 180 -2.90 -5.17 16.66
CA LYS A 180 -1.44 -5.39 16.62
C LYS A 180 -0.73 -4.54 15.59
N ILE A 181 -1.35 -4.27 14.45
CA ILE A 181 -0.80 -3.36 13.43
C ILE A 181 -0.72 -1.94 13.99
N GLU A 182 -1.75 -1.44 14.68
CA GLU A 182 -1.74 -0.10 15.26
C GLU A 182 -0.72 0.03 16.41
N GLU A 183 -0.60 -0.97 17.28
CA GLU A 183 0.45 -1.04 18.30
C GLU A 183 1.84 -0.94 17.66
N MET A 184 2.07 -1.70 16.59
CA MET A 184 3.36 -1.71 15.88
C MET A 184 3.64 -0.41 15.14
N LYS A 185 2.62 0.23 14.56
CA LYS A 185 2.74 1.57 13.97
C LYS A 185 3.18 2.58 15.03
N LYS A 186 2.55 2.56 16.21
CA LYS A 186 2.93 3.43 17.33
C LYS A 186 4.38 3.18 17.76
N LYS A 187 4.72 1.92 18.06
CA LYS A 187 6.08 1.54 18.46
C LYS A 187 7.14 1.96 17.44
N THR A 188 6.83 1.84 16.14
CA THR A 188 7.74 2.27 15.07
C THR A 188 7.95 3.78 15.11
N ARG A 189 6.89 4.59 15.25
CA ARG A 189 7.02 6.04 15.36
C ARG A 189 7.89 6.45 16.55
N ASP A 190 7.67 5.82 17.71
CA ASP A 190 8.42 6.12 18.93
C ASP A 190 9.92 5.84 18.74
N ILE A 191 10.26 4.65 18.20
CA ILE A 191 11.66 4.26 17.94
C ILE A 191 12.32 5.17 16.91
N GLU A 192 11.63 5.50 15.82
CA GLU A 192 12.18 6.37 14.77
C GLU A 192 12.40 7.80 15.28
N PHE A 193 11.47 8.32 16.09
CA PHE A 193 11.61 9.62 16.74
C PHE A 193 12.81 9.64 17.70
N GLU A 194 12.90 8.66 18.60
CA GLU A 194 14.01 8.57 19.56
C GLU A 194 15.35 8.40 18.85
N ARG A 195 15.42 7.56 17.82
CA ARG A 195 16.63 7.37 17.01
C ARG A 195 17.06 8.66 16.34
N GLY A 196 16.13 9.34 15.66
CA GLY A 196 16.42 10.61 14.99
C GLY A 196 16.93 11.66 15.97
N LEU A 197 16.25 11.82 17.10
CA LEU A 197 16.66 12.75 18.15
C LEU A 197 18.06 12.42 18.69
N ARG A 198 18.30 11.16 19.07
CA ARG A 198 19.61 10.69 19.56
C ARG A 198 20.72 10.97 18.56
N ASP A 199 20.49 10.64 17.28
CA ASP A 199 21.51 10.78 16.24
C ASP A 199 21.83 12.26 15.97
N LYS A 200 20.81 13.15 15.97
CA LYS A 200 21.03 14.62 15.88
C LYS A 200 21.84 15.16 17.06
N LEU A 201 21.48 14.78 18.29
CA LEU A 201 22.18 15.23 19.48
C LEU A 201 23.63 14.74 19.51
N ASN A 202 23.89 13.49 19.12
CA ASN A 202 25.24 12.93 19.01
C ASN A 202 26.10 13.65 17.96
N ASN A 203 25.48 14.22 16.93
CA ASN A 203 26.16 15.01 15.90
C ASN A 203 26.25 16.51 16.24
N ASN A 204 25.90 16.92 17.47
CA ASN A 204 25.86 18.31 17.93
C ASN A 204 24.88 19.22 17.16
N GLU A 205 23.79 18.67 16.62
CA GLU A 205 22.78 19.40 15.85
C GLU A 205 21.64 19.95 16.74
N LEU A 206 21.97 20.50 17.93
CA LEU A 206 20.97 20.94 18.92
C LEU A 206 20.03 22.03 18.39
N GLU A 207 20.55 23.01 17.65
CA GLU A 207 19.76 24.09 17.06
C GLU A 207 18.68 23.56 16.10
N GLU A 208 18.98 22.50 15.35
CA GLU A 208 18.02 21.87 14.46
C GLU A 208 16.91 21.15 15.24
N VAL A 209 17.27 20.50 16.35
CA VAL A 209 16.30 19.89 17.26
C VAL A 209 15.37 20.96 17.83
N LEU A 210 15.92 22.08 18.34
CA LEU A 210 15.12 23.19 18.87
C LEU A 210 14.23 23.81 17.79
N ALA A 211 14.73 23.97 16.57
CA ALA A 211 13.93 24.45 15.44
C ALA A 211 12.74 23.54 15.13
N ILE A 212 12.93 22.21 15.17
CA ILE A 212 11.84 21.24 15.01
C ILE A 212 10.82 21.39 16.15
N LEU A 213 11.28 21.43 17.41
CA LEU A 213 10.38 21.55 18.56
C LEU A 213 9.58 22.86 18.55
N ASN A 214 10.23 23.98 18.19
CA ASN A 214 9.60 25.29 18.02
C ASN A 214 8.55 25.28 16.89
N LYS A 215 8.86 24.64 15.75
CA LYS A 215 7.91 24.50 14.62
C LYS A 215 6.58 23.87 15.04
N TYR A 216 6.61 22.98 16.03
CA TYR A 216 5.42 22.32 16.58
C TYR A 216 4.93 22.92 17.90
N ASN A 217 5.41 24.11 18.28
CA ASN A 217 5.03 24.84 19.51
C ASN A 217 5.23 24.02 20.80
N ILE A 218 6.19 23.10 20.83
CA ILE A 218 6.48 22.28 22.01
C ILE A 218 7.25 23.07 23.06
N LEU A 219 8.07 24.03 22.63
CA LEU A 219 8.83 24.92 23.50
C LEU A 219 8.07 26.25 23.64
N TYR A 220 7.07 26.29 24.53
CA TYR A 220 6.63 27.57 25.09
C TYR A 220 7.49 27.90 26.31
N HIS A 221 7.93 29.16 26.36
CA HIS A 221 8.86 29.72 27.35
C HIS A 221 8.52 29.33 28.78
N SER A 222 9.49 28.74 29.48
CA SER A 222 9.62 28.86 30.94
C SER A 222 10.52 30.06 31.24
#